data_AF-K6ATY1-F1
#
_entry.id   AF-K6ATY1-F1
#
_cell.length_a   1.000
_cell.length_b   1.000
_cell.length_c   1.000
_cell.angle_alpha   90.00
_cell.angle_beta   90.00
_cell.angle_gamma   90.00
#
_symmetry.space_group_name_H-M   'P 1'
#
loop_
_entity.id
_entity.type
_entity.pdbx_description
1 polymer ?
#
loop_
_entity_poly.entity_id
_entity_poly.type
_entity_poly.pdbx_seq_one_letter_code
_entity_poly.pdbx_strand_id
1 'polypeptide(L)'
;MAEFNVNKGIGRSPEFKGLKSQYLFIFAGGLLALFVIFVVMYMAGINQWVCIGFGVVSASVLVWGTFRMNSKYGEWGLMKLHALRSHPRYIISRRKFLRLFSPTIKNRKA
;
A
#
# COMPACT_ATOMS: atom_id res chain seq x y z
N MET A 1 -35.43 22.08 -7.95
CA MET A 1 -34.14 21.35 -8.05
C MET A 1 -33.30 21.78 -6.85
N ALA A 2 -32.85 20.84 -6.02
CA ALA A 2 -32.03 21.17 -4.86
C ALA A 2 -30.60 21.55 -5.32
N GLU A 3 -30.09 22.68 -4.84
CA GLU A 3 -28.67 23.03 -5.00
C GLU A 3 -27.83 22.14 -4.08
N PHE A 4 -26.98 21.32 -4.67
CA PHE A 4 -25.99 20.55 -3.93
C PHE A 4 -24.65 21.28 -4.00
N ASN A 5 -24.07 21.59 -2.84
CA ASN A 5 -22.74 22.18 -2.77
C ASN A 5 -21.71 21.08 -3.05
N VAL A 6 -21.08 21.11 -4.23
CA VAL A 6 -20.09 20.11 -4.62
C VAL A 6 -18.75 20.43 -3.97
N ASN A 7 -18.44 19.74 -2.87
CA ASN A 7 -17.14 19.83 -2.20
C ASN A 7 -16.05 19.18 -3.07
N LYS A 8 -15.24 20.02 -3.72
CA LYS A 8 -14.05 19.57 -4.47
C LYS A 8 -13.10 18.84 -3.52
N GLY A 9 -12.80 17.57 -3.82
CA GLY A 9 -11.81 16.77 -3.07
C GLY A 9 -12.38 15.61 -2.24
N ILE A 10 -13.71 15.49 -2.12
CA ILE A 10 -14.35 14.30 -1.51
C ILE A 10 -13.99 13.06 -2.33
N GLY A 11 -13.40 12.06 -1.67
CA GLY A 11 -13.03 10.77 -2.28
C GLY A 11 -11.64 10.72 -2.94
N ARG A 12 -10.83 11.78 -2.85
CA ARG A 12 -9.41 11.66 -3.24
C ARG A 12 -8.65 10.78 -2.26
N SER A 13 -7.75 9.96 -2.79
CA SER A 13 -6.79 9.22 -1.99
C SER A 13 -6.06 10.18 -1.03
N PRO A 14 -5.78 9.78 0.22
CA PRO A 14 -5.01 10.61 1.13
C PRO A 14 -3.61 10.84 0.54
N GLU A 15 -3.31 12.09 0.22
CA GLU A 15 -2.04 12.55 -0.31
C GLU A 15 -1.45 13.56 0.68
N PHE A 16 -0.18 13.39 1.05
CA PHE A 16 0.49 14.32 1.96
C PHE A 16 1.79 14.80 1.33
N LYS A 17 1.85 16.09 0.96
CA LYS A 17 3.03 16.71 0.31
C LYS A 17 3.67 15.86 -0.80
N GLY A 18 2.85 15.24 -1.66
CA GLY A 18 3.31 14.41 -2.78
C GLY A 18 3.58 12.93 -2.45
N LEU A 19 3.50 12.51 -1.18
CA LEU A 19 3.39 11.08 -0.83
C LEU A 19 1.97 10.60 -1.11
N LYS A 20 1.86 9.57 -1.94
CA LYS A 20 0.61 8.85 -2.18
C LYS A 20 0.26 7.96 -0.99
N SER A 21 -1.03 7.69 -0.80
CA SER A 21 -1.59 7.00 0.38
C SER A 21 -0.82 5.75 0.82
N GLN A 22 -0.46 4.85 -0.11
CA GLN A 22 0.26 3.61 0.20
C GLN A 22 1.64 3.85 0.83
N TYR A 23 2.43 4.76 0.27
CA TYR A 23 3.75 5.07 0.79
C TYR A 23 3.68 5.85 2.11
N LEU A 24 2.61 6.62 2.31
CA LEU A 24 2.34 7.30 3.58
C LEU A 24 2.10 6.30 4.70
N PHE A 25 1.33 5.24 4.47
CA PHE A 25 1.14 4.18 5.47
C PHE A 25 2.44 3.42 5.76
N ILE A 26 3.24 3.12 4.73
CA ILE A 26 4.56 2.49 4.92
C ILE A 26 5.49 3.40 5.73
N PHE A 27 5.49 4.70 5.44
CA PHE A 27 6.29 5.69 6.15
C PHE A 27 5.89 5.77 7.63
N ALA A 28 4.60 5.93 7.91
CA ALA A 28 4.08 6.00 9.28
C ALA A 28 4.32 4.70 10.07
N GLY A 29 4.03 3.55 9.46
CA GLY A 29 4.28 2.24 10.08
C GLY A 29 5.77 1.99 10.32
N GLY A 30 6.63 2.39 9.39
CA GLY A 30 8.07 2.28 9.55
C GLY A 30 8.62 3.19 10.65
N LEU A 31 8.15 4.44 10.77
CA LEU A 31 8.52 5.32 11.88
C LEU A 31 8.09 4.74 13.24
N LEU A 32 6.88 4.17 13.31
CA LEU A 32 6.38 3.49 14.51
C LEU A 32 7.25 2.29 14.86
N ALA A 33 7.64 1.47 13.87
CA ALA A 33 8.55 0.35 14.07
C ALA A 33 9.94 0.80 14.56
N LEU A 34 10.51 1.85 13.96
CA LEU A 34 11.79 2.42 14.42
C LEU A 34 11.70 2.92 15.85
N PHE A 35 10.60 3.59 16.22
CA PHE A 35 10.38 4.02 17.59
C PHE A 35 10.35 2.84 18.56
N VAL A 36 9.58 1.79 18.25
CA VAL A 36 9.52 0.58 19.10
C VAL A 36 10.90 -0.07 19.24
N ILE A 37 11.63 -0.24 18.13
CA ILE A 37 12.99 -0.81 18.15
C ILE A 37 13.92 0.05 19.01
N PHE A 38 13.87 1.37 18.86
CA PHE A 38 14.68 2.31 19.65
C PHE A 38 14.38 2.18 21.14
N VAL A 39 13.10 2.15 21.53
CA VAL A 39 12.69 1.97 22.94
C VAL A 39 13.19 0.64 23.50
N VAL A 40 13.05 -0.45 22.76
CA VAL A 40 13.54 -1.77 23.17
C VAL A 40 15.06 -1.76 23.32
N MET A 41 15.78 -1.16 22.37
CA MET A 41 17.23 -1.05 22.39
C MET A 41 17.73 -0.23 23.59
N TYR A 42 17.03 0.85 23.92
CA TYR A 42 17.31 1.66 25.10
C TYR A 42 17.03 0.90 26.40
N MET A 43 15.90 0.19 26.50
CA MET A 43 15.58 -0.63 27.69
C MET A 43 16.53 -1.80 27.89
N ALA A 44 17.11 -2.35 26.80
CA ALA A 44 18.12 -3.38 26.86
C ALA A 44 19.49 -2.88 27.36
N GLY A 45 19.64 -1.57 27.64
CA GLY A 45 20.89 -0.99 28.16
C GLY A 45 21.97 -0.78 27.12
N ILE A 46 21.62 -0.71 25.83
CA ILE A 46 22.60 -0.40 24.77
C ILE A 46 23.12 1.03 24.93
N ASN A 47 24.41 1.23 24.65
CA ASN A 47 25.05 2.54 24.71
C ASN A 47 24.28 3.59 23.87
N GLN A 48 24.01 4.73 24.50
CA GLN A 48 23.25 5.83 23.92
C GLN A 48 23.79 6.32 22.57
N TRP A 49 25.12 6.31 22.38
CA TRP A 49 25.74 6.67 21.10
C TRP A 49 25.36 5.73 19.97
N VAL A 50 25.21 4.44 20.27
CA VAL A 50 24.76 3.43 19.30
C VAL A 50 23.28 3.62 18.99
N CYS A 51 22.44 3.89 19.99
CA CYS A 51 21.02 4.18 19.80
C CYS A 51 20.80 5.43 18.93
N ILE A 52 21.58 6.49 19.15
CA ILE A 52 21.53 7.72 18.35
C ILE A 52 21.97 7.46 16.91
N GLY A 53 23.11 6.79 16.73
CA GLY A 53 23.60 6.42 15.40
C GLY A 53 22.59 5.58 14.63
N PHE A 54 22.03 4.55 15.29
CA PHE A 54 20.99 3.72 14.73
C PHE A 54 19.75 4.53 14.35
N GLY A 55 19.25 5.40 15.25
CA GLY A 55 18.08 6.23 15.00
C GLY A 55 18.26 7.16 13.79
N VAL A 56 19.38 7.87 13.71
CA VAL A 56 19.66 8.80 12.60
C VAL A 56 19.79 8.05 11.27
N VAL A 57 20.56 6.96 11.25
CA VAL A 57 20.79 6.17 10.03
C VAL A 57 19.49 5.53 9.56
N SER A 58 18.77 4.86 10.46
CA SER A 58 17.53 4.16 10.12
C SER A 58 16.42 5.10 9.68
N ALA A 59 16.24 6.24 10.35
CA ALA A 59 15.27 7.26 9.94
C ALA A 59 15.63 7.85 8.55
N SER A 60 16.90 8.14 8.31
CA SER A 60 17.38 8.66 7.01
C SER A 60 17.12 7.67 5.88
N VAL A 61 17.45 6.39 6.10
CA VAL A 61 17.21 5.31 5.13
C VAL A 61 15.71 5.13 4.88
N LEU A 62 14.89 5.19 5.93
CA LEU A 62 13.44 5.07 5.82
C LEU A 62 12.84 6.19 4.98
N VAL A 63 13.20 7.45 5.26
CA VAL A 63 12.75 8.62 4.50
C VAL A 63 13.20 8.49 3.04
N TRP A 64 14.50 8.26 2.81
CA TRP A 64 15.02 8.13 1.45
C TRP A 64 14.35 6.99 0.68
N GLY A 65 14.18 5.82 1.31
CA GLY A 65 13.53 4.66 0.71
C GLY A 65 12.07 4.92 0.34
N THR A 66 11.29 5.53 1.24
CA THR A 66 9.88 5.85 0.98
C THR A 66 9.71 6.88 -0.13
N PHE A 67 10.50 7.96 -0.13
CA PHE A 67 10.45 8.95 -1.21
C PHE A 67 10.91 8.39 -2.56
N ARG A 68 11.97 7.57 -2.58
CA ARG A 68 12.45 6.91 -3.80
C ARG A 68 11.44 5.93 -4.38
N MET A 69 10.75 5.17 -3.53
CA MET A 69 9.68 4.27 -3.99
C MET A 69 8.46 5.04 -4.49
N ASN A 70 8.08 6.12 -3.80
CA ASN A 70 6.98 6.98 -4.19
C ASN A 70 7.21 7.59 -5.58
N SER A 71 8.43 8.07 -5.88
CA SER A 71 8.76 8.61 -7.20
C SER A 71 8.87 7.54 -8.29
N LYS A 72 9.42 6.36 -7.96
CA LYS A 72 9.68 5.30 -8.95
C LYS A 72 8.41 4.58 -9.40
N TYR A 73 7.50 4.29 -8.48
CA TYR A 73 6.37 3.38 -8.74
C TYR A 73 5.02 4.11 -8.76
N GLY A 74 4.91 5.30 -8.17
CA GLY A 74 3.67 6.07 -8.10
C GLY A 74 2.55 5.35 -7.32
N GLU A 75 1.36 5.93 -7.31
CA GLU A 75 0.25 5.49 -6.44
C GLU A 75 -0.15 4.01 -6.59
N TRP A 76 -0.11 3.48 -7.81
CA TRP A 76 -0.58 2.13 -8.13
C TRP A 76 0.54 1.12 -8.37
N GLY A 77 1.80 1.53 -8.34
CA GLY A 77 2.92 0.68 -8.77
C GLY A 77 3.15 -0.51 -7.84
N LEU A 78 3.02 -0.33 -6.53
CA LEU A 78 3.11 -1.45 -5.57
C LEU A 78 1.96 -2.45 -5.75
N MET A 79 0.74 -1.96 -5.97
CA MET A 79 -0.40 -2.84 -6.26
C MET A 79 -0.22 -3.64 -7.55
N LYS A 80 0.30 -3.01 -8.62
CA LYS A 80 0.63 -3.70 -9.88
C LYS A 80 1.71 -4.77 -9.68
N LEU A 81 2.74 -4.47 -8.90
CA LEU A 81 3.80 -5.44 -8.58
C LEU A 81 3.27 -6.62 -7.77
N HIS A 82 2.38 -6.36 -6.81
CA HIS A 82 1.70 -7.41 -6.05
C HIS A 82 0.81 -8.27 -6.95
N ALA A 83 0.02 -7.63 -7.83
CA ALA A 83 -0.85 -8.32 -8.77
C ALA A 83 -0.08 -9.25 -9.71
N LEU A 84 1.08 -8.80 -10.20
CA LEU A 84 1.97 -9.62 -11.03
C LEU A 84 2.45 -10.87 -10.27
N ARG A 85 2.74 -10.73 -8.97
CA ARG A 85 3.21 -11.85 -8.13
C ARG A 85 2.11 -12.83 -7.77
N SER A 86 0.86 -12.37 -7.70
CA SER A 86 -0.32 -13.21 -7.48
C SER A 86 -0.82 -13.93 -8.75
N HIS A 87 -0.17 -13.73 -9.91
CA HIS A 87 -0.65 -14.31 -11.16
C HIS A 87 -0.52 -15.84 -11.14
N PRO A 88 -1.61 -16.60 -11.33
CA PRO A 88 -1.53 -18.06 -11.39
C PRO A 88 -0.74 -18.49 -12.63
N ARG A 89 0.09 -19.53 -12.48
CA ARG A 89 0.89 -20.09 -13.59
C ARG A 89 0.00 -20.75 -14.65
N TYR A 90 -1.12 -21.32 -14.24
CA TYR A 90 -2.06 -22.01 -15.14
C TYR A 90 -3.49 -21.76 -14.66
N ILE A 91 -4.39 -21.45 -15.58
CA ILE A 91 -5.83 -21.38 -15.33
C ILE A 91 -6.43 -22.66 -15.91
N ILE A 92 -6.80 -23.62 -15.05
CA ILE A 92 -7.44 -24.86 -15.48
C ILE A 92 -8.95 -24.67 -15.41
N SER A 93 -9.60 -24.53 -16.57
CA SER A 93 -11.06 -24.58 -16.67
C SER A 93 -11.51 -26.00 -17.03
N ARG A 94 -12.23 -26.68 -16.12
CA ARG A 94 -12.90 -27.97 -16.44
C ARG A 94 -14.25 -27.78 -17.15
N ARG A 95 -14.68 -26.54 -17.37
CA ARG A 95 -15.96 -26.23 -18.04
C ARG A 95 -15.70 -26.00 -19.53
N LYS A 96 -16.55 -26.57 -20.39
CA LYS A 96 -16.50 -26.33 -21.85
C LYS A 96 -16.54 -24.82 -22.11
N PHE A 97 -15.61 -24.30 -22.91
CA PHE A 97 -15.44 -22.87 -23.23
C PHE A 97 -16.77 -22.18 -23.61
N LEU A 98 -17.64 -22.89 -24.35
CA LEU A 98 -18.97 -22.41 -24.74
C LEU A 98 -19.91 -22.09 -23.56
N ARG A 99 -19.78 -22.78 -22.42
CA ARG A 99 -20.58 -22.49 -21.21
C ARG A 99 -20.12 -21.23 -20.47
N LEU A 100 -18.92 -20.71 -20.74
CA LEU A 100 -18.45 -19.46 -20.14
C LEU A 100 -19.07 -18.23 -20.81
N PHE A 101 -19.39 -18.34 -22.11
CA PHE A 101 -20.00 -17.26 -22.89
C PHE A 101 -21.50 -17.44 -23.13
N SER A 102 -22.06 -18.60 -22.77
CA SER A 102 -23.50 -18.79 -22.89
C SER A 102 -24.19 -17.88 -21.88
N PRO A 103 -25.00 -16.89 -22.31
CA PRO A 103 -25.80 -16.13 -21.38
C PRO A 103 -26.75 -17.15 -20.74
N THR A 104 -26.70 -17.26 -19.43
CA THR A 104 -27.70 -18.03 -18.69
C THR A 104 -29.04 -17.36 -18.95
N ILE A 105 -29.79 -17.82 -19.96
CA ILE A 105 -31.19 -17.48 -20.16
C ILE A 105 -31.91 -18.12 -18.98
N LYS A 106 -32.00 -17.37 -17.88
CA LYS A 106 -32.79 -17.74 -16.72
C LYS A 106 -34.25 -17.60 -17.15
N ASN A 107 -34.78 -18.66 -17.76
CA ASN A 107 -36.21 -18.79 -18.01
C ASN A 107 -36.88 -18.99 -16.63
N ARG A 108 -37.17 -17.88 -15.95
CA ARG A 108 -38.19 -17.85 -14.89
C ARG A 108 -39.53 -17.98 -15.62
N LYS A 109 -40.05 -19.19 -15.73
CA LYS A 109 -41.49 -19.35 -15.94
C LYS A 109 -42.16 -19.17 -14.58
N ALA A 110 -43.16 -18.30 -14.60
CA ALA A 110 -44.07 -17.93 -13.52
C ALA A 110 -44.84 -19.14 -12.98
#